data_AF-A0A3E2NTV9-F1
#
_entry.id   AF-A0A3E2NTV9-F1
#
_cell.length_a   1.000
_cell.length_b   1.000
_cell.length_c   1.000
_cell.angle_alpha   90.00
_cell.angle_beta   90.00
_cell.angle_gamma   90.00
#
_symmetry.space_group_name_H-M   'P 1'
#
loop_
_entity.id
_entity.type
_entity.pdbx_description
1 polymer ?
#
loop_
_entity_poly.entity_id
_entity_poly.type
_entity_poly.pdbx_seq_one_letter_code
_entity_poly.pdbx_strand_id
1 'polypeptide(L)'
;MTINKKLLATAGLLSAVVFMAMSPAKQQQQEEKPKFTNLKVLPKDISDKQLHDIMEEWEHALGARCSFCHVRNEETKKMDWANDAKPEKEMARHMFKMTAAINKKYFEAKKDSTGMMAETGINCNTCHRGNSHPEVVKASANRGPRPGGPGGPAPAGGQVGTPATPPPSGGQK
;
A
#
# COMPACT_ATOMS: atom_id res chain seq x y z
N MET A 1 -27.41 -44.08 -67.32
CA MET A 1 -27.68 -42.85 -66.54
C MET A 1 -26.41 -42.01 -66.53
N THR A 2 -26.28 -41.08 -67.47
CA THR A 2 -25.07 -40.27 -67.67
C THR A 2 -25.17 -38.98 -66.84
N ILE A 3 -24.40 -38.93 -65.76
CA ILE A 3 -24.34 -37.76 -64.86
C ILE A 3 -23.63 -36.62 -65.60
N ASN A 4 -24.32 -35.47 -65.67
CA ASN A 4 -23.93 -34.34 -66.52
C ASN A 4 -22.82 -33.53 -65.85
N LYS A 5 -21.59 -33.65 -66.35
CA LYS A 5 -20.35 -33.05 -65.77
C LYS A 5 -20.42 -31.53 -65.55
N LYS A 6 -21.37 -30.82 -66.18
CA LYS A 6 -21.56 -29.36 -66.02
C LYS A 6 -22.15 -28.95 -64.66
N LEU A 7 -22.83 -29.86 -63.95
CA LEU A 7 -23.41 -29.59 -62.63
C LEU A 7 -22.39 -29.66 -61.48
N LEU A 8 -21.22 -30.30 -61.69
CA LEU A 8 -20.14 -30.33 -60.70
C LEU A 8 -19.28 -29.06 -60.71
N ALA A 9 -19.21 -28.34 -61.83
CA ALA A 9 -18.38 -27.15 -61.96
C ALA A 9 -19.01 -25.90 -61.28
N THR A 10 -20.34 -25.83 -61.18
CA THR A 10 -21.03 -24.68 -60.56
C THR A 10 -21.15 -24.81 -59.03
N ALA A 11 -21.14 -26.03 -58.49
CA ALA A 11 -21.12 -26.25 -57.05
C ALA A 11 -19.73 -26.04 -56.42
N GLY A 12 -18.65 -26.27 -57.18
CA GLY A 12 -17.28 -26.03 -56.72
C GLY A 12 -16.92 -24.55 -56.57
N LEU A 13 -17.49 -23.69 -57.41
CA LEU A 13 -17.17 -22.25 -57.40
C LEU A 13 -17.85 -21.48 -56.26
N LEU A 14 -19.01 -21.96 -55.77
CA LEU A 14 -19.71 -21.34 -54.63
C LEU A 14 -19.12 -21.74 -53.27
N SER A 15 -18.43 -22.87 -53.16
CA SER A 15 -17.81 -23.31 -51.89
C SER A 15 -16.49 -22.62 -51.59
N ALA A 16 -15.83 -21.99 -52.58
CA ALA A 16 -14.52 -21.35 -52.38
C ALA A 16 -14.61 -19.94 -51.79
N VAL A 17 -15.78 -19.29 -51.84
CA VAL A 17 -15.95 -17.89 -51.39
C VAL A 17 -16.22 -17.80 -49.87
N VAL A 18 -16.66 -18.89 -49.23
CA VAL A 18 -17.06 -18.86 -47.80
C VAL A 18 -15.89 -19.10 -46.83
N PHE A 19 -14.74 -19.60 -47.29
CA PHE A 19 -13.61 -19.94 -46.40
C PHE A 19 -12.53 -18.84 -46.24
N MET A 20 -12.68 -17.67 -46.87
CA MET A 20 -11.58 -16.68 -46.96
C MET A 20 -11.68 -15.51 -45.96
N ALA A 21 -12.45 -15.66 -44.87
CA ALA A 21 -12.69 -14.58 -43.91
C ALA A 21 -12.40 -14.97 -42.44
N MET A 22 -11.34 -15.73 -42.18
CA MET A 22 -10.77 -15.83 -40.83
C MET A 22 -9.26 -15.62 -40.89
N SER A 23 -8.86 -14.36 -41.06
CA SER A 23 -7.54 -13.95 -40.62
C SER A 23 -7.57 -13.87 -39.09
N PRO A 24 -6.67 -14.55 -38.36
CA PRO A 24 -6.47 -14.21 -36.96
C PRO A 24 -5.98 -12.77 -36.96
N ALA A 25 -6.81 -11.86 -36.45
CA ALA A 25 -6.35 -10.54 -36.08
C ALA A 25 -5.22 -10.77 -35.08
N LYS A 26 -3.97 -10.65 -35.54
CA LYS A 26 -2.83 -10.43 -34.66
C LYS A 26 -3.26 -9.22 -33.84
N GLN A 27 -3.65 -9.46 -32.59
CA GLN A 27 -3.67 -8.42 -31.58
C GLN A 27 -2.25 -7.86 -31.63
N GLN A 28 -2.10 -6.72 -32.29
CA GLN A 28 -0.93 -5.91 -32.13
C GLN A 28 -0.94 -5.60 -30.65
N GLN A 29 -0.14 -6.36 -29.89
CA GLN A 29 0.40 -5.88 -28.63
C GLN A 29 1.14 -4.61 -29.02
N GLN A 30 0.37 -3.53 -29.01
CA GLN A 30 0.88 -2.19 -29.11
C GLN A 30 1.82 -2.11 -27.93
N GLU A 31 3.12 -2.12 -28.22
CA GLU A 31 4.15 -1.90 -27.24
C GLU A 31 3.91 -0.47 -26.72
N GLU A 32 3.07 -0.36 -25.69
CA GLU A 32 2.72 0.91 -25.07
C GLU A 32 4.02 1.48 -24.53
N LYS A 33 4.47 2.57 -25.13
CA LYS A 33 5.56 3.39 -24.58
C LYS A 33 5.25 3.63 -23.10
N PRO A 34 6.23 3.54 -22.19
CA PRO A 34 5.99 3.75 -20.77
C PRO A 34 5.36 5.13 -20.58
N LYS A 35 4.10 5.13 -20.14
CA LYS A 35 3.26 6.32 -20.00
C LYS A 35 3.78 7.29 -18.95
N PHE A 36 4.59 6.79 -18.01
CA PHE A 36 5.23 7.54 -16.94
C PHE A 36 6.75 7.53 -17.09
N THR A 37 7.37 8.70 -17.00
CA THR A 37 8.78 8.89 -17.38
C THR A 37 9.78 8.79 -16.24
N ASN A 38 9.36 8.84 -14.96
CA ASN A 38 10.26 8.82 -13.80
C ASN A 38 9.76 7.94 -12.63
N LEU A 39 9.28 6.74 -12.95
CA LEU A 39 8.98 5.70 -11.96
C LEU A 39 10.26 4.93 -11.61
N LYS A 40 10.80 5.18 -10.41
CA LYS A 40 12.03 4.52 -9.90
C LYS A 40 11.79 3.33 -8.97
N VAL A 41 10.58 3.21 -8.42
CA VAL A 41 10.25 2.18 -7.40
C VAL A 41 8.98 1.41 -7.74
N LEU A 42 7.96 2.11 -8.24
CA LEU A 42 6.74 1.48 -8.74
C LEU A 42 6.99 0.80 -10.09
N PRO A 43 6.21 -0.25 -10.44
CA PRO A 43 6.31 -0.92 -11.74
C PRO A 43 6.16 0.06 -12.90
N LYS A 44 6.91 -0.17 -13.99
CA LYS A 44 6.89 0.72 -15.16
C LYS A 44 5.64 0.55 -16.03
N ASP A 45 4.98 -0.60 -15.89
CA ASP A 45 3.76 -1.05 -16.56
C ASP A 45 2.50 -0.84 -15.72
N ILE A 46 2.59 -0.10 -14.61
CA ILE A 46 1.44 0.25 -13.77
C ILE A 46 0.40 1.07 -14.57
N SER A 47 -0.89 0.76 -14.40
CA SER A 47 -1.95 1.56 -15.02
C SER A 47 -2.11 2.92 -14.35
N ASP A 48 -2.68 3.90 -15.06
CA ASP A 48 -3.01 5.23 -14.50
C ASP A 48 -3.83 5.14 -13.23
N LYS A 49 -4.85 4.27 -13.24
CA LYS A 49 -5.75 4.14 -12.11
C LYS A 49 -5.00 3.63 -10.89
N GLN A 50 -4.22 2.56 -11.03
CA GLN A 50 -3.44 2.02 -9.93
C GLN A 50 -2.41 3.02 -9.40
N LEU A 51 -1.73 3.74 -10.31
CA LEU A 51 -0.78 4.78 -9.88
C LEU A 51 -1.48 5.90 -9.10
N HIS A 52 -2.64 6.36 -9.59
CA HIS A 52 -3.42 7.39 -8.92
C HIS A 52 -3.91 6.92 -7.54
N ASP A 53 -4.48 5.71 -7.45
CA ASP A 53 -4.96 5.11 -6.21
C ASP A 53 -3.84 5.04 -5.15
N ILE A 54 -2.61 4.65 -5.55
CA ILE A 54 -1.44 4.62 -4.65
C ILE A 54 -1.07 6.03 -4.16
N MET A 55 -1.09 7.02 -5.05
CA MET A 55 -0.74 8.40 -4.69
C MET A 55 -1.78 9.03 -3.75
N GLU A 56 -3.07 8.73 -3.96
CA GLU A 56 -4.16 9.15 -3.09
C GLU A 56 -4.06 8.49 -1.70
N GLU A 57 -3.73 7.20 -1.63
CA GLU A 57 -3.48 6.53 -0.35
C GLU A 57 -2.31 7.18 0.41
N TRP A 58 -1.25 7.59 -0.28
CA TRP A 58 -0.14 8.32 0.34
C TRP A 58 -0.54 9.72 0.79
N GLU A 59 -1.37 10.43 0.02
CA GLU A 59 -1.94 11.72 0.42
C GLU A 59 -2.66 11.59 1.76
N HIS A 60 -3.58 10.62 1.87
CA HIS A 60 -4.36 10.39 3.08
C HIS A 60 -3.49 9.94 4.25
N ALA A 61 -2.59 8.98 4.05
CA ALA A 61 -1.72 8.46 5.10
C ALA A 61 -0.82 9.53 5.71
N LEU A 62 -0.35 10.49 4.92
CA LEU A 62 0.51 11.60 5.35
C LEU A 62 -0.28 12.84 5.77
N GLY A 63 -1.59 12.90 5.52
CA GLY A 63 -2.40 14.13 5.70
C GLY A 63 -1.85 15.31 4.89
N ALA A 64 -1.25 15.01 3.74
CA ALA A 64 -0.62 15.99 2.87
C ALA A 64 -1.49 16.25 1.63
N ARG A 65 -0.99 17.03 0.66
CA ARG A 65 -1.61 17.18 -0.67
C ARG A 65 -0.59 16.80 -1.73
N CYS A 66 -1.01 16.56 -2.98
CA CYS A 66 -0.10 16.17 -4.07
C CYS A 66 1.10 17.12 -4.25
N SER A 67 0.89 18.42 -4.02
CA SER A 67 1.92 19.46 -4.08
C SER A 67 2.97 19.38 -2.96
N PHE A 68 2.74 18.57 -1.94
CA PHE A 68 3.73 18.28 -0.89
C PHE A 68 4.93 17.53 -1.46
N CYS A 69 4.72 16.58 -2.37
CA CYS A 69 5.81 15.83 -3.01
C CYS A 69 6.08 16.27 -4.45
N HIS A 70 5.05 16.71 -5.19
CA HIS A 70 5.19 17.03 -6.61
C HIS A 70 5.34 18.53 -6.86
N VAL A 71 6.11 18.85 -7.90
CA VAL A 71 6.34 20.22 -8.35
C VAL A 71 5.14 20.67 -9.20
N ARG A 72 4.71 21.91 -9.01
CA ARG A 72 3.82 22.58 -9.96
C ARG A 72 4.66 23.37 -10.94
N ASN A 73 4.41 23.19 -12.24
CA ASN A 73 5.01 24.02 -13.26
C ASN A 73 4.22 25.34 -13.34
N GLU A 74 4.90 26.45 -13.04
CA GLU A 74 4.25 27.78 -12.95
C GLU A 74 3.87 28.37 -14.30
N GLU A 75 4.51 27.96 -15.39
CA GLU A 75 4.21 28.46 -16.74
C GLU A 75 2.94 27.80 -17.29
N THR A 76 2.88 26.47 -17.19
CA THR A 76 1.76 25.66 -17.71
C THR A 76 0.60 25.56 -16.73
N LYS A 77 0.79 26.01 -15.47
CA LYS A 77 -0.15 25.88 -14.35
C LYS A 77 -0.57 24.44 -14.02
N LYS A 78 0.15 23.45 -14.56
CA LYS A 78 -0.06 22.00 -14.36
C LYS A 78 0.97 21.42 -13.40
N MET A 79 0.67 20.23 -12.86
CA MET A 79 1.63 19.47 -12.06
C MET A 79 2.68 18.83 -12.96
N ASP A 80 3.95 18.96 -12.57
CA ASP A 80 5.08 18.27 -13.15
C ASP A 80 5.41 17.04 -12.30
N TRP A 81 4.67 15.96 -12.57
CA TRP A 81 4.71 14.72 -11.79
C TRP A 81 6.09 14.04 -11.82
N ALA A 82 6.82 14.18 -12.92
CA ALA A 82 8.10 13.52 -13.14
C ALA A 82 9.26 14.22 -12.43
N ASN A 83 9.14 15.52 -12.15
CA ASN A 83 10.19 16.32 -11.54
C ASN A 83 10.52 15.92 -10.09
N ASP A 84 11.81 15.85 -9.78
CA ASP A 84 12.37 15.42 -8.49
C ASP A 84 12.96 16.60 -7.68
N ALA A 85 12.67 17.85 -8.02
CA ALA A 85 13.23 19.02 -7.34
C ALA A 85 12.80 19.14 -5.86
N LYS A 86 11.71 18.48 -5.45
CA LYS A 86 11.24 18.43 -4.07
C LYS A 86 11.85 17.22 -3.33
N PRO A 87 12.55 17.42 -2.21
CA PRO A 87 13.19 16.32 -1.47
C PRO A 87 12.19 15.31 -0.90
N GLU A 88 10.94 15.73 -0.64
CA GLU A 88 9.87 14.89 -0.12
C GLU A 88 9.56 13.72 -1.05
N LYS A 89 9.69 13.90 -2.37
CA LYS A 89 9.46 12.83 -3.35
C LYS A 89 10.51 11.72 -3.27
N GLU A 90 11.78 12.09 -3.09
CA GLU A 90 12.84 11.10 -2.91
C GLU A 90 12.72 10.40 -1.55
N MET A 91 12.34 11.14 -0.50
CA MET A 91 12.05 10.55 0.80
C MET A 91 10.89 9.55 0.71
N ALA A 92 9.80 9.88 0.01
CA ALA A 92 8.68 8.97 -0.20
C ALA A 92 9.12 7.66 -0.90
N ARG A 93 10.03 7.74 -1.88
CA ARG A 93 10.62 6.54 -2.51
C ARG A 93 11.40 5.69 -1.51
N HIS A 94 12.18 6.29 -0.62
CA HIS A 94 12.87 5.58 0.45
C HIS A 94 11.90 4.91 1.42
N MET A 95 10.88 5.63 1.87
CA MET A 95 9.86 5.12 2.78
C MET A 95 9.07 3.96 2.17
N PHE A 96 8.75 4.04 0.88
CA PHE A 96 8.06 2.95 0.19
C PHE A 96 8.95 1.69 0.08
N LYS A 97 10.24 1.85 -0.26
CA LYS A 97 11.21 0.73 -0.25
C LYS A 97 11.34 0.10 1.13
N MET A 98 11.43 0.91 2.19
CA MET A 98 11.51 0.45 3.57
C MET A 98 10.26 -0.36 3.96
N THR A 99 9.08 0.18 3.69
CA THR A 99 7.79 -0.46 3.98
C THR A 99 7.68 -1.80 3.25
N ALA A 100 8.00 -1.83 1.95
CA ALA A 100 8.02 -3.05 1.16
C ALA A 100 9.01 -4.10 1.70
N ALA A 101 10.19 -3.67 2.17
CA ALA A 101 11.18 -4.57 2.76
C ALA A 101 10.73 -5.15 4.11
N ILE A 102 10.16 -4.32 4.99
CA ILE A 102 9.60 -4.76 6.28
C ILE A 102 8.49 -5.79 6.05
N ASN A 103 7.56 -5.48 5.16
CA ASN A 103 6.43 -6.33 4.84
C ASN A 103 6.86 -7.67 4.26
N LYS A 104 7.82 -7.66 3.32
CA LYS A 104 8.38 -8.89 2.75
C LYS A 104 9.10 -9.74 3.80
N LYS A 105 9.83 -9.11 4.72
CA LYS A 105 10.70 -9.82 5.66
C LYS A 105 9.96 -10.35 6.90
N TYR A 106 8.97 -9.62 7.40
CA TYR A 106 8.39 -9.87 8.73
C TYR A 106 6.91 -10.23 8.73
N PHE A 107 6.17 -9.91 7.66
CA PHE A 107 4.72 -10.10 7.63
C PHE A 107 4.27 -11.16 6.62
N GLU A 108 5.22 -11.79 5.90
CA GLU A 108 4.96 -12.75 4.81
C GLU A 108 3.88 -12.27 3.83
N ALA A 109 3.78 -10.95 3.70
CA ALA A 109 2.54 -10.39 3.25
C ALA A 109 2.34 -10.57 1.74
N LYS A 110 1.13 -10.96 1.39
CA LYS A 110 0.68 -11.04 0.01
C LYS A 110 0.26 -9.64 -0.44
N LYS A 111 0.79 -9.23 -1.58
CA LYS A 111 0.37 -7.99 -2.25
C LYS A 111 -0.96 -8.24 -2.97
N ASP A 112 -1.84 -7.26 -2.95
CA ASP A 112 -3.01 -7.21 -3.82
C ASP A 112 -2.64 -6.76 -5.24
N SER A 113 -3.64 -6.64 -6.11
CA SER A 113 -3.49 -6.24 -7.52
C SER A 113 -2.96 -4.82 -7.71
N THR A 114 -2.97 -3.98 -6.69
CA THR A 114 -2.41 -2.62 -6.71
C THR A 114 -0.97 -2.58 -6.17
N GLY A 115 -0.43 -3.72 -5.74
CA GLY A 115 0.87 -3.80 -5.07
C GLY A 115 0.83 -3.37 -3.61
N MET A 116 -0.38 -3.10 -3.08
CA MET A 116 -0.65 -2.76 -1.69
C MET A 116 -0.86 -4.03 -0.86
N MET A 117 -0.89 -3.88 0.45
CA MET A 117 -0.81 -4.98 1.41
C MET A 117 -2.20 -5.46 1.78
N ALA A 118 -2.53 -6.73 1.47
CA ALA A 118 -3.92 -7.18 1.45
C ALA A 118 -4.57 -7.40 2.83
N GLU A 119 -3.83 -7.82 3.87
CA GLU A 119 -4.43 -8.17 5.19
C GLU A 119 -3.50 -7.99 6.39
N THR A 120 -2.22 -8.36 6.30
CA THR A 120 -1.24 -8.27 7.39
C THR A 120 -0.01 -7.48 6.95
N GLY A 121 0.37 -6.46 7.71
CA GLY A 121 1.60 -5.71 7.50
C GLY A 121 1.48 -4.24 7.89
N ILE A 122 2.51 -3.48 7.55
CA ILE A 122 2.56 -2.04 7.80
C ILE A 122 2.33 -1.26 6.51
N ASN A 123 1.77 -0.07 6.63
CA ASN A 123 1.65 0.91 5.57
C ASN A 123 2.08 2.29 6.08
N CYS A 124 2.03 3.29 5.21
CA CYS A 124 2.40 4.67 5.57
C CYS A 124 1.55 5.17 6.75
N ASN A 125 0.25 4.86 6.76
CA ASN A 125 -0.68 5.30 7.80
C ASN A 125 -0.38 4.70 9.18
N THR A 126 0.25 3.52 9.24
CA THR A 126 0.64 2.86 10.50
C THR A 126 1.49 3.78 11.38
N CYS A 127 2.42 4.52 10.76
CA CYS A 127 3.32 5.46 11.44
C CYS A 127 2.86 6.92 11.31
N HIS A 128 2.50 7.36 10.09
CA HIS A 128 2.20 8.76 9.82
C HIS A 128 0.88 9.21 10.44
N ARG A 129 -0.16 8.36 10.43
CA ARG A 129 -1.48 8.66 11.02
C ARG A 129 -2.03 10.04 10.62
N GLY A 130 -1.92 10.39 9.33
CA GLY A 130 -2.34 11.70 8.81
C GLY A 130 -1.39 12.85 9.15
N ASN A 131 -0.16 12.58 9.59
CA ASN A 131 0.87 13.58 9.83
C ASN A 131 2.11 13.32 8.96
N SER A 132 2.45 14.28 8.12
CA SER A 132 3.60 14.22 7.20
C SER A 132 4.95 14.09 7.92
N HIS A 133 5.04 14.58 9.16
CA HIS A 133 6.24 14.54 9.99
C HIS A 133 5.91 13.90 11.35
N PRO A 134 5.89 12.55 11.43
CA PRO A 134 5.64 11.86 12.68
C PRO A 134 6.81 12.11 13.64
N GLU A 135 6.55 12.78 14.76
CA GLU A 135 7.54 12.94 15.81
C GLU A 135 7.82 11.62 16.52
N VAL A 136 9.09 11.36 16.83
CA VAL A 136 9.47 10.24 17.70
C VAL A 136 9.19 10.65 19.14
N VAL A 137 7.93 10.47 19.55
CA VAL A 137 7.54 10.66 20.94
C VAL A 137 8.00 9.43 21.73
N LYS A 138 8.90 9.65 22.72
CA LYS A 138 9.28 8.57 23.63
C LYS A 138 8.01 8.06 24.32
N ALA A 139 7.82 6.74 24.38
CA ALA A 139 6.67 6.15 25.09
C ALA A 139 6.56 6.66 26.55
N SER A 140 7.70 6.98 27.17
CA SER A 140 7.77 7.56 28.51
C SER A 140 7.28 9.00 28.64
N ALA A 141 7.17 9.75 27.54
CA ALA A 141 6.63 11.10 27.49
C ALA A 141 5.09 11.12 27.54
N ASN A 142 4.44 10.06 27.05
CA ASN A 142 2.99 9.85 27.13
C ASN A 142 2.60 9.04 28.38
N ARG A 143 3.22 9.32 29.54
CA ARG A 143 2.81 8.75 30.83
C ARG A 143 1.52 9.43 31.32
N GLY A 144 0.41 9.18 30.62
CA GLY A 144 -0.91 9.34 31.21
C GLY A 144 -1.10 8.34 32.37
N PRO A 145 -2.09 8.55 33.26
CA PRO A 145 -2.44 7.56 34.27
C PRO A 145 -2.67 6.21 33.57
N ARG A 146 -1.91 5.18 33.95
CA ARG A 146 -2.15 3.82 33.43
C ARG A 146 -3.59 3.42 33.78
N PRO A 147 -4.46 3.10 32.82
CA PRO A 147 -5.77 2.54 33.13
C PRO A 147 -5.56 1.23 33.89
N GLY A 148 -6.02 1.16 35.15
CA GLY A 148 -5.94 -0.03 35.97
C GLY A 148 -4.72 -0.17 36.89
N GLY A 149 -3.89 0.86 37.06
CA GLY A 149 -3.06 0.94 38.28
C GLY A 149 -3.97 1.17 39.49
N PRO A 150 -3.82 0.44 40.62
CA PRO A 150 -4.73 0.64 41.74
C PRO A 150 -4.62 2.09 42.19
N GLY A 151 -5.76 2.79 42.20
CA GLY A 151 -5.95 4.07 42.86
C GLY A 151 -5.82 3.91 44.36
N GLY A 152 -4.62 3.55 44.84
CA GLY A 152 -4.25 3.78 46.21
C GLY A 152 -4.12 5.30 46.40
N PRO A 153 -4.69 5.87 47.47
CA PRO A 153 -4.52 7.30 47.74
C PRO A 153 -3.02 7.62 47.88
N ALA A 154 -2.64 8.83 47.50
CA ALA A 154 -1.30 9.36 47.75
C ALA A 154 -0.96 9.13 49.23
N PRO A 155 0.27 8.70 49.59
CA PRO A 155 0.63 8.49 50.98
C PRO A 155 0.62 9.85 51.68
N ALA A 156 -0.49 10.16 52.34
CA ALA A 156 -0.55 11.19 53.34
C ALA A 156 0.31 10.72 54.51
N GLY A 157 1.23 11.58 54.94
CA GLY A 157 2.18 11.30 56.02
C GLY A 157 1.51 10.60 57.20
N GLY A 158 2.02 9.42 57.53
CA GLY A 158 1.53 8.59 58.62
C GLY A 158 2.67 7.68 59.07
N GLN A 159 2.96 7.74 60.36
CA GLN A 159 4.18 7.31 61.00
C GLN A 159 4.55 5.83 60.77
N VAL A 160 5.86 5.60 60.76
CA VAL A 160 6.54 4.31 60.88
C VAL A 160 5.89 3.47 62.00
N GLY A 161 5.57 2.22 61.69
CA GLY A 161 4.67 1.39 62.49
C GLY A 161 5.22 0.86 63.82
N THR A 162 4.41 0.02 64.45
CA THR A 162 4.88 -0.99 65.41
C THR A 162 4.32 -2.36 65.00
N PRO A 163 5.14 -3.43 65.05
CA PRO A 163 4.74 -4.75 64.57
C PRO A 163 3.84 -5.47 65.59
N ALA A 164 2.79 -6.13 65.11
CA ALA A 164 1.95 -7.01 65.93
C ALA A 164 2.62 -8.39 66.09
N THR A 165 2.62 -8.88 67.33
CA THR A 165 3.15 -10.18 67.78
C THR A 165 2.37 -11.39 67.21
N PRO A 166 3.03 -12.55 67.01
CA PRO A 166 2.37 -13.76 66.51
C PRO A 166 1.54 -14.49 67.58
N PRO A 167 0.58 -15.35 67.19
CA PRO A 167 -0.37 -16.00 68.11
C PRO A 167 0.26 -17.14 68.93
N PRO A 168 -0.35 -17.52 70.08
CA PRO A 168 0.24 -18.47 71.02
C PRO A 168 0.08 -19.93 70.55
N SER A 169 1.13 -20.72 70.75
CA SER A 169 1.12 -22.18 70.61
C SER A 169 0.44 -22.82 71.83
N GLY A 170 -0.72 -23.44 71.62
CA GLY A 170 -1.38 -24.27 72.63
C GLY A 170 -0.66 -25.60 72.79
N GLY A 171 -0.09 -25.85 73.96
CA GLY A 171 0.45 -27.16 74.35
C GLY A 171 -0.64 -28.08 74.88
N GLN A 172 -0.45 -29.39 74.71
CA GLN A 172 -1.10 -30.41 75.54
C GLN A 172 -0.05 -31.43 75.99
N LYS A 173 -0.15 -31.69 77.30
CA LYS A 173 0.44 -32.71 78.19
C LYS A 173 1.29 -33.83 77.60
#